data_AF-A0A832SU34-F1
#
_entry.id   AF-A0A832SU34-F1
#
_cell.length_a   1.000
_cell.length_b   1.000
_cell.length_c   1.000
_cell.angle_alpha   90.00
_cell.angle_beta   90.00
_cell.angle_gamma   90.00
#
_symmetry.space_group_name_H-M   'P 1'
#
loop_
_entity.id
_entity.type
_entity.pdbx_description
1 polymer ?
#
loop_
_entity_poly.entity_id
_entity_poly.type
_entity_poly.pdbx_seq_one_letter_code
_entity_poly.pdbx_strand_id
1 'polypeptide(L)'
;TVNYLKKYDDFLPIIPDLILILALIYQRLNEKFTVQKKLDFEQVMINANQVLGQTNLAEILDENIDHILVDEFQDINYNQLYFLELLTQNFASNNKKTFFAVGDPMQSIYRFRKAEVEIFHQLQLNETLGEDLKLQSLRLNTNFRSNSNIISWLNDSFSILFPKSNDFHLGKITYQNVMHGNAQIQGNGIHCNLLQIDTADNREQSQAEATYVANFLKELKKERPLDSIAVLTRSRAHLNDLLSLINKKYSSLPIEAIEIFPVKENQAFIDILSLTKALFNFDDKVAWMATLRAPWVGLTNIDFAKLFQTTHKKTAWDILNDKKLVTSLSKNSQVRLTHFVKVIRRNLNFRSRLSNRFFIEAIWRQLSGPYTLINESDNPVIDLFLELVDKYSKSLISIDFVTLEHQIEQEYLNTTTHLSNPIKFLTIQMLVLLLLI
;
A
#
# COMPACT_ATOMS: atom_id res chain seq x y z
N THR A 1 30.91 -17.05 -4.66
CA THR A 1 31.22 -16.04 -3.62
C THR A 1 31.82 -14.85 -4.32
N VAL A 2 31.01 -13.83 -4.63
CA VAL A 2 31.51 -12.59 -5.25
C VAL A 2 32.26 -11.81 -4.18
N ASN A 3 33.52 -11.52 -4.43
CA ASN A 3 34.47 -10.95 -3.48
C ASN A 3 34.17 -9.45 -3.29
N TYR A 4 33.20 -9.12 -2.44
CA TYR A 4 32.78 -7.75 -2.12
C TYR A 4 33.84 -6.92 -1.39
N LEU A 5 34.94 -7.53 -0.92
CA LEU A 5 35.96 -6.86 -0.11
C LEU A 5 36.89 -5.93 -0.90
N LYS A 6 36.94 -6.03 -2.24
CA LYS A 6 37.87 -5.25 -3.08
C LYS A 6 37.38 -3.84 -3.48
N LYS A 7 36.21 -3.39 -3.01
CA LYS A 7 35.61 -2.09 -3.40
C LYS A 7 35.58 -1.03 -2.29
N TYR A 8 36.06 -1.31 -1.09
CA TYR A 8 35.97 -0.36 0.03
C TYR A 8 36.99 0.79 -0.03
N ASP A 9 38.16 0.56 -0.66
CA ASP A 9 39.24 1.56 -0.73
C ASP A 9 38.85 2.84 -1.48
N ASP A 10 37.96 2.74 -2.48
CA ASP A 10 37.50 3.90 -3.26
C ASP A 10 36.48 4.77 -2.50
N PHE A 11 35.76 4.21 -1.52
CA PHE A 11 34.73 4.94 -0.75
C PHE A 11 35.27 5.52 0.56
N LEU A 12 36.28 4.87 1.16
CA LEU A 12 36.91 5.28 2.42
C LEU A 12 37.26 6.78 2.49
N PRO A 13 37.82 7.41 1.43
CA PRO A 13 38.13 8.84 1.44
C PRO A 13 36.89 9.76 1.49
N ILE A 14 35.73 9.28 1.02
CA ILE A 14 34.50 10.07 0.85
C ILE A 14 33.54 9.88 2.04
N ILE A 15 33.74 8.83 2.85
CA ILE A 15 32.91 8.55 4.04
C ILE A 15 32.81 9.76 5.00
N PRO A 16 33.91 10.45 5.36
CA PRO A 16 33.82 11.59 6.27
C PRO A 16 32.93 12.72 5.73
N ASP A 17 33.07 13.03 4.43
CA ASP A 17 32.25 14.05 3.77
C ASP A 17 30.78 13.63 3.69
N LEU A 18 30.50 12.36 3.41
CA LEU A 18 29.14 11.82 3.42
C LEU A 18 28.51 11.88 4.80
N ILE A 19 29.25 11.55 5.87
CA ILE A 19 28.76 11.66 7.25
C ILE A 19 28.41 13.11 7.58
N LEU A 20 29.26 14.06 7.20
CA LEU A 20 29.00 15.49 7.42
C LEU A 20 27.76 15.96 6.65
N ILE A 21 27.62 15.57 5.38
CA ILE A 21 26.45 15.89 4.56
C ILE A 21 25.18 15.28 5.17
N LEU A 22 25.23 14.03 5.62
CA LEU A 22 24.10 13.37 6.29
C LEU A 22 23.69 14.10 7.56
N ALA A 23 24.65 14.52 8.40
CA ALA A 23 24.36 15.31 9.60
C ALA A 23 23.68 16.65 9.27
N LEU A 24 24.16 17.36 8.24
CA LEU A 24 23.56 18.61 7.77
C LEU A 24 22.16 18.41 7.19
N ILE A 25 21.94 17.34 6.42
CA ILE A 25 20.62 16.98 5.90
C ILE A 25 19.67 16.65 7.04
N TYR A 26 20.11 15.87 8.02
CA TYR A 26 19.31 15.51 9.19
C TYR A 26 18.91 16.74 10.01
N GLN A 27 19.84 17.67 10.24
CA GLN A 27 19.53 18.95 10.90
C GLN A 27 18.45 19.73 10.13
N ARG A 28 18.60 19.88 8.80
CA ARG A 28 17.61 20.57 7.96
C ARG A 28 16.26 19.88 7.95
N LEU A 29 16.23 18.55 8.00
CA LEU A 29 15.00 17.77 8.11
C LEU A 29 14.27 18.10 9.43
N ASN A 30 14.98 18.13 10.56
CA ASN A 30 14.41 18.48 11.85
C ASN A 30 13.90 19.93 11.91
N GLU A 31 14.61 20.87 11.29
CA GLU A 31 14.12 22.25 11.13
C GLU A 31 12.80 22.28 10.33
N LYS A 32 12.70 21.48 9.26
CA LYS A 32 11.46 21.36 8.48
C LYS A 32 10.32 20.76 9.28
N PHE A 33 10.57 19.70 10.06
CA PHE A 33 9.56 19.12 10.96
C PHE A 33 9.01 20.16 11.94
N THR A 34 9.91 20.95 12.55
CA THR A 34 9.54 22.00 13.51
C THR A 34 8.69 23.09 12.85
N VAL A 35 9.13 23.62 11.71
CA VAL A 35 8.42 24.69 10.99
C VAL A 35 7.06 24.23 10.48
N GLN A 36 6.96 22.99 9.98
CA GLN A 36 5.73 22.45 9.42
C GLN A 36 4.79 21.82 10.46
N LYS A 37 5.26 21.63 11.70
CA LYS A 37 4.56 20.88 12.75
C LYS A 37 4.11 19.49 12.28
N LYS A 38 5.01 18.80 11.56
CA LYS A 38 4.81 17.45 11.03
C LYS A 38 6.00 16.59 11.40
N LEU A 39 5.76 15.31 11.62
CA LEU A 39 6.77 14.30 11.90
C LEU A 39 6.53 13.11 10.97
N ASP A 40 7.60 12.40 10.62
CA ASP A 40 7.48 11.06 10.03
C ASP A 40 7.40 9.98 11.13
N PHE A 41 7.13 8.75 10.73
CA PHE A 41 6.95 7.64 11.67
C PHE A 41 8.21 7.32 12.48
N GLU A 42 9.40 7.42 11.88
CA GLU A 42 10.66 7.15 12.56
C GLU A 42 10.96 8.23 13.61
N GLN A 43 10.73 9.51 13.27
CA GLN A 43 10.98 10.62 14.18
C GLN A 43 10.03 10.63 15.37
N VAL A 44 8.81 10.09 15.24
CA VAL A 44 7.92 9.87 16.40
C VAL A 44 8.59 8.96 17.44
N MET A 45 9.15 7.83 17.02
CA MET A 45 9.84 6.90 17.92
C MET A 45 11.10 7.52 18.53
N ILE A 46 11.92 8.22 17.72
CA ILE A 46 13.13 8.91 18.20
C ILE A 46 12.76 9.95 19.26
N ASN A 47 11.74 10.78 19.00
CA ASN A 47 11.30 11.80 19.94
C ASN A 47 10.75 11.17 21.23
N ALA A 48 9.98 10.07 21.12
CA ALA A 48 9.47 9.35 22.28
C ALA A 48 10.62 8.86 23.18
N ASN A 49 11.64 8.22 22.59
CA ASN A 49 12.85 7.79 23.31
C ASN A 49 13.59 8.95 23.98
N GLN A 50 13.77 10.07 23.27
CA GLN A 50 14.42 11.25 23.82
C GLN A 50 13.65 11.82 25.02
N VAL A 51 12.33 11.95 24.90
CA VAL A 51 11.48 12.51 25.95
C VAL A 51 11.43 11.58 27.17
N LEU A 52 11.28 10.27 26.96
CA LEU A 52 11.28 9.31 28.06
C LEU A 52 12.64 9.22 28.77
N GLY A 53 13.74 9.29 28.03
CA GLY A 53 15.08 9.22 28.61
C GLY A 53 15.55 10.51 29.31
N GLN A 54 14.92 11.65 29.05
CA GLN A 54 15.34 12.98 29.58
C GLN A 54 14.37 13.57 30.61
N THR A 55 13.20 12.97 30.82
CA THR A 55 12.16 13.53 31.70
C THR A 55 11.61 12.48 32.65
N ASN A 56 10.90 12.91 33.68
CA ASN A 56 10.19 12.03 34.62
C ASN A 56 8.93 11.38 34.01
N LEU A 57 8.69 11.50 32.70
CA LEU A 57 7.53 10.88 32.07
C LEU A 57 7.56 9.35 32.15
N ALA A 58 8.75 8.74 32.14
CA ALA A 58 8.88 7.30 32.37
C ALA A 58 8.33 6.91 33.76
N GLU A 59 8.63 7.70 34.81
CA GLU A 59 8.13 7.48 36.17
C GLU A 59 6.59 7.64 36.24
N ILE A 60 6.04 8.66 35.56
CA ILE A 60 4.59 8.89 35.52
C ILE A 60 3.85 7.76 34.79
N LEU A 61 4.43 7.26 33.68
CA LEU A 61 3.86 6.11 32.97
C LEU A 61 3.98 4.83 33.80
N ASP A 62 5.11 4.67 34.50
CA ASP A 62 5.32 3.57 35.43
C ASP A 62 4.24 3.55 36.51
N GLU A 63 3.80 4.68 37.08
CA GLU A 63 2.69 4.67 38.05
C GLU A 63 1.36 4.14 37.49
N ASN A 64 1.15 4.21 36.17
CA ASN A 64 -0.15 3.92 35.55
C ASN A 64 -0.17 2.63 34.71
N ILE A 65 0.97 1.99 34.48
CA ILE A 65 1.08 0.80 33.63
C ILE A 65 1.63 -0.37 34.45
N ASP A 66 0.76 -1.31 34.78
CA ASP A 66 1.16 -2.55 35.47
C ASP A 66 1.69 -3.60 34.50
N HIS A 67 1.13 -3.70 33.30
CA HIS A 67 1.41 -4.80 32.39
C HIS A 67 1.69 -4.30 30.98
N ILE A 68 2.81 -4.77 30.40
CA ILE A 68 3.16 -4.51 29.01
C ILE A 68 3.15 -5.85 28.26
N LEU A 69 2.32 -5.90 27.22
CA LEU A 69 2.21 -7.06 26.33
C LEU A 69 2.64 -6.65 24.92
N VAL A 70 3.58 -7.40 24.35
CA VAL A 70 4.14 -7.13 23.03
C VAL A 70 3.96 -8.35 22.15
N ASP A 71 3.14 -8.22 21.11
CA ASP A 71 3.01 -9.24 20.06
C ASP A 71 4.04 -9.00 18.95
N GLU A 72 4.31 -10.02 18.14
CA GLU A 72 5.21 -9.94 16.97
C GLU A 72 6.61 -9.38 17.28
N PHE A 73 7.17 -9.78 18.43
CA PHE A 73 8.43 -9.23 18.92
C PHE A 73 9.61 -9.47 17.95
N GLN A 74 9.53 -10.47 17.06
CA GLN A 74 10.54 -10.69 16.02
C GLN A 74 10.65 -9.57 14.98
N ASP A 75 9.66 -8.67 14.90
CA ASP A 75 9.62 -7.55 13.96
C ASP A 75 10.08 -6.21 14.57
N ILE A 76 10.60 -6.26 15.80
CA ILE A 76 11.09 -5.08 16.52
C ILE A 76 12.48 -4.64 16.04
N ASN A 77 12.74 -3.33 16.12
CA ASN A 77 14.05 -2.74 15.88
C ASN A 77 14.68 -2.18 17.17
N TYR A 78 15.96 -1.78 17.12
CA TYR A 78 16.69 -1.29 18.29
C TYR A 78 16.08 -0.03 18.95
N ASN A 79 15.45 0.86 18.19
CA ASN A 79 14.79 2.03 18.77
C ASN A 79 13.56 1.65 19.59
N GLN A 80 12.80 0.67 19.11
CA GLN A 80 11.64 0.12 19.82
C GLN A 80 12.07 -0.72 21.04
N LEU A 81 13.17 -1.47 20.94
CA LEU A 81 13.75 -2.16 22.10
C LEU A 81 14.11 -1.15 23.20
N TYR A 82 14.86 -0.10 22.84
CA TYR A 82 15.24 0.95 23.78
C TYR A 82 14.02 1.64 24.41
N PHE A 83 12.97 1.88 23.62
CA PHE A 83 11.70 2.39 24.13
C PHE A 83 11.11 1.47 25.23
N LEU A 84 11.08 0.16 24.99
CA LEU A 84 10.58 -0.82 25.95
C LEU A 84 11.46 -0.90 27.21
N GLU A 85 12.78 -0.81 27.07
CA GLU A 85 13.71 -0.75 28.21
C GLU A 85 13.44 0.47 29.10
N LEU A 86 13.22 1.65 28.52
CA LEU A 86 12.87 2.85 29.27
C LEU A 86 11.54 2.70 30.02
N LEU A 87 10.52 2.10 29.38
CA LEU A 87 9.22 1.89 30.03
C LEU A 87 9.25 0.83 31.15
N THR A 88 10.20 -0.09 31.11
CA THR A 88 10.27 -1.23 32.04
C THR A 88 11.34 -1.08 33.11
N GLN A 89 12.04 0.06 33.18
CA GLN A 89 13.19 0.28 34.05
C GLN A 89 12.91 -0.05 35.53
N ASN A 90 11.71 0.26 36.03
CA ASN A 90 11.34 0.03 37.43
C ASN A 90 10.60 -1.30 37.68
N PHE A 91 10.32 -2.09 36.63
CA PHE A 91 9.50 -3.31 36.75
C PHE A 91 10.20 -4.38 37.60
N ALA A 92 11.54 -4.48 37.51
CA ALA A 92 12.31 -5.51 38.19
C ALA A 92 12.14 -5.49 39.73
N SER A 93 11.83 -4.33 40.31
CA SER A 93 11.67 -4.15 41.76
C SER A 93 10.23 -4.29 42.26
N ASN A 94 9.26 -4.54 41.36
CA ASN A 94 7.84 -4.53 41.69
C ASN A 94 7.11 -5.76 41.13
N ASN A 95 6.79 -6.71 42.02
CA ASN A 95 6.11 -7.97 41.68
C ASN A 95 4.67 -7.81 41.12
N LYS A 96 4.10 -6.60 41.14
CA LYS A 96 2.80 -6.34 40.50
C LYS A 96 2.94 -6.00 39.01
N LYS A 97 4.16 -5.69 38.56
CA LYS A 97 4.44 -5.28 37.20
C LYS A 97 4.97 -6.44 36.38
N THR A 98 4.48 -6.59 35.16
CA THR A 98 4.92 -7.69 34.28
C THR A 98 5.14 -7.24 32.84
N PHE A 99 6.12 -7.87 32.21
CA PHE A 99 6.38 -7.76 30.79
C PHE A 99 6.18 -9.12 30.14
N PHE A 100 5.43 -9.15 29.04
CA PHE A 100 5.16 -10.36 28.27
C PHE A 100 5.36 -10.08 26.79
N ALA A 101 6.21 -10.88 26.14
CA ALA A 101 6.45 -10.77 24.72
C ALA A 101 6.26 -12.13 24.05
N VAL A 102 5.64 -12.11 22.86
CA VAL A 102 5.50 -13.29 22.00
C VAL A 102 6.00 -12.98 20.60
N GLY A 103 6.49 -14.00 19.91
CA GLY A 103 6.98 -13.87 18.56
C GLY A 103 7.49 -15.19 18.00
N ASP A 104 7.64 -15.24 16.68
CA ASP A 104 8.21 -16.37 15.95
C ASP A 104 9.38 -15.91 15.07
N PRO A 105 10.64 -16.23 15.43
CA PRO A 105 11.80 -15.87 14.63
C PRO A 105 11.70 -16.35 13.18
N MET A 106 11.05 -17.50 12.92
CA MET A 106 10.90 -18.04 11.57
C MET A 106 9.96 -17.20 10.68
N GLN A 107 9.18 -16.30 11.27
CA GLN A 107 8.23 -15.43 10.58
C GLN A 107 8.72 -13.99 10.41
N SER A 108 9.97 -13.69 10.79
CA SER A 108 10.56 -12.36 10.59
C SER A 108 10.77 -12.08 9.09
N ILE A 109 9.77 -11.48 8.44
CA ILE A 109 9.75 -11.16 7.01
C ILE A 109 9.93 -9.66 6.73
N TYR A 110 10.07 -8.84 7.79
CA TYR A 110 10.14 -7.38 7.71
C TYR A 110 11.55 -6.80 7.87
N ARG A 111 12.61 -7.56 7.52
CA ARG A 111 14.00 -7.05 7.56
C ARG A 111 14.21 -5.74 6.80
N PHE A 112 13.43 -5.48 5.74
CA PHE A 112 13.46 -4.22 4.99
C PHE A 112 13.00 -3.00 5.81
N ARG A 113 12.31 -3.21 6.94
CA ARG A 113 11.92 -2.20 7.93
C ARG A 113 12.90 -2.13 9.11
N LYS A 114 14.11 -2.69 8.98
CA LYS A 114 15.12 -2.79 10.04
C LYS A 114 14.65 -3.60 11.26
N ALA A 115 13.67 -4.49 11.08
CA ALA A 115 13.39 -5.52 12.08
C ALA A 115 14.64 -6.39 12.26
N GLU A 116 15.07 -6.57 13.50
CA GLU A 116 16.28 -7.31 13.83
C GLU A 116 15.91 -8.52 14.69
N VAL A 117 15.77 -9.68 14.03
CA VAL A 117 15.46 -10.95 14.70
C VAL A 117 16.51 -11.35 15.75
N GLU A 118 17.71 -10.78 15.65
CA GLU A 118 18.77 -10.89 16.66
C GLU A 118 18.29 -10.43 18.03
N ILE A 119 17.48 -9.37 18.10
CA ILE A 119 16.98 -8.80 19.36
C ILE A 119 16.18 -9.87 20.13
N PHE A 120 15.19 -10.49 19.48
CA PHE A 120 14.37 -11.52 20.12
C PHE A 120 15.21 -12.71 20.59
N HIS A 121 16.21 -13.12 19.81
CA HIS A 121 17.09 -14.21 20.21
C HIS A 121 18.01 -13.83 21.39
N GLN A 122 18.55 -12.61 21.43
CA GLN A 122 19.36 -12.12 22.56
C GLN A 122 18.54 -12.13 23.85
N LEU A 123 17.27 -11.70 23.80
CA LEU A 123 16.35 -11.76 24.94
C LEU A 123 16.07 -13.20 25.39
N GLN A 124 15.90 -14.13 24.46
CA GLN A 124 15.72 -15.55 24.78
C GLN A 124 16.96 -16.19 25.42
N LEU A 125 18.16 -15.80 24.99
CA LEU A 125 19.42 -16.32 25.53
C LEU A 125 19.78 -15.71 26.89
N ASN A 126 19.64 -14.39 27.01
CA ASN A 126 20.04 -13.66 28.20
C ASN A 126 18.96 -13.70 29.29
N GLU A 127 17.71 -13.99 28.91
CA GLU A 127 16.54 -13.99 29.78
C GLU A 127 16.41 -12.68 30.58
N THR A 128 16.71 -11.56 29.92
CA THR A 128 16.72 -10.22 30.50
C THR A 128 16.26 -9.17 29.50
N LEU A 129 15.41 -8.24 29.92
CA LEU A 129 15.14 -6.98 29.24
C LEU A 129 15.79 -5.84 30.02
N GLY A 130 16.58 -4.99 29.35
CA GLY A 130 17.37 -3.97 30.02
C GLY A 130 18.38 -4.58 31.00
N GLU A 131 18.66 -3.86 32.09
CA GLU A 131 19.69 -4.28 33.06
C GLU A 131 19.19 -5.36 34.04
N ASP A 132 17.97 -5.20 34.57
CA ASP A 132 17.54 -5.95 35.77
C ASP A 132 16.28 -6.81 35.58
N LEU A 133 15.47 -6.59 34.54
CA LEU A 133 14.19 -7.30 34.40
C LEU A 133 14.41 -8.72 33.88
N LYS A 134 14.32 -9.70 34.79
CA LYS A 134 14.41 -11.12 34.44
C LYS A 134 13.18 -11.59 33.68
N LEU A 135 13.44 -12.31 32.60
CA LEU A 135 12.44 -12.95 31.77
C LEU A 135 12.51 -14.46 31.94
N GLN A 136 11.47 -15.15 31.51
CA GLN A 136 11.47 -16.60 31.37
C GLN A 136 11.18 -16.94 29.92
N SER A 137 12.12 -17.62 29.25
CA SER A 137 11.90 -18.06 27.88
C SER A 137 11.02 -19.30 27.84
N LEU A 138 9.87 -19.19 27.17
CA LEU A 138 8.93 -20.30 26.97
C LEU A 138 8.80 -20.59 25.48
N ARG A 139 8.85 -21.88 25.11
CA ARG A 139 8.69 -22.33 23.73
C ARG A 139 7.39 -23.09 23.55
N LEU A 140 6.51 -22.57 22.70
CA LEU A 140 5.29 -23.24 22.27
C LEU A 140 5.57 -23.95 20.94
N ASN A 141 5.54 -25.28 20.95
CA ASN A 141 5.81 -26.09 19.76
C ASN A 141 4.56 -26.79 19.21
N THR A 142 3.38 -26.53 19.78
CA THR A 142 2.14 -27.22 19.40
C THR A 142 1.25 -26.30 18.56
N ASN A 143 0.95 -26.73 17.33
CA ASN A 143 0.08 -26.01 16.39
C ASN A 143 -1.36 -26.52 16.51
N PHE A 144 -2.29 -25.61 16.81
CA PHE A 144 -3.73 -25.88 16.91
C PHE A 144 -4.53 -25.35 15.70
N ARG A 145 -3.86 -24.79 14.67
CA ARG A 145 -4.49 -24.09 13.54
C ARG A 145 -4.62 -24.97 12.29
N SER A 146 -3.70 -25.91 12.09
CA SER A 146 -3.58 -26.70 10.86
C SER A 146 -3.73 -28.19 11.14
N ASN A 147 -4.21 -28.94 10.16
CA ASN A 147 -4.28 -30.40 10.23
C ASN A 147 -2.87 -31.04 10.22
N SER A 148 -2.78 -32.27 10.70
CA SER A 148 -1.54 -33.05 10.79
C SER A 148 -0.81 -33.22 9.45
N ASN A 149 -1.52 -33.30 8.33
CA ASN A 149 -0.91 -33.51 7.01
C ASN A 149 -0.12 -32.28 6.54
N ILE A 150 -0.64 -31.07 6.79
CA ILE A 150 0.09 -29.82 6.56
C ILE A 150 1.33 -29.76 7.45
N ILE A 151 1.17 -30.06 8.74
CA ILE A 151 2.27 -30.00 9.73
C ILE A 151 3.40 -30.97 9.36
N SER A 152 3.08 -32.21 8.97
CA SER A 152 4.08 -33.18 8.53
C SER A 152 4.86 -32.67 7.33
N TRP A 153 4.16 -32.23 6.28
CA TRP A 153 4.80 -31.73 5.07
C TRP A 153 5.69 -30.51 5.34
N LEU A 154 5.26 -29.59 6.21
CA LEU A 154 6.05 -28.44 6.63
C LEU A 154 7.34 -28.89 7.30
N ASN A 155 7.25 -29.78 8.30
CA ASN A 155 8.42 -30.27 9.01
C ASN A 155 9.41 -30.98 8.07
N ASP A 156 8.92 -31.83 7.17
CA ASP A 156 9.77 -32.57 6.23
C ASP A 156 10.45 -31.63 5.21
N SER A 157 9.69 -30.68 4.66
CA SER A 157 10.18 -29.77 3.61
C SER A 157 11.11 -28.69 4.18
N PHE A 158 10.69 -28.01 5.25
CA PHE A 158 11.42 -26.86 5.77
C PHE A 158 12.66 -27.25 6.58
N SER A 159 12.72 -28.45 7.17
CA SER A 159 13.95 -28.98 7.79
C SER A 159 15.12 -29.12 6.80
N ILE A 160 14.81 -29.23 5.51
CA ILE A 160 15.80 -29.30 4.42
C ILE A 160 16.12 -27.89 3.91
N LEU A 161 15.12 -27.02 3.76
CA LEU A 161 15.26 -25.69 3.17
C LEU A 161 15.91 -24.67 4.11
N PHE A 162 15.69 -24.77 5.42
CA PHE A 162 16.25 -23.85 6.40
C PHE A 162 17.73 -24.16 6.70
N PRO A 163 18.51 -23.15 7.10
CA PRO A 163 19.91 -23.33 7.45
C PRO A 163 20.09 -24.25 8.66
N LYS A 164 21.17 -25.04 8.65
CA LYS A 164 21.49 -25.99 9.73
C LYS A 164 21.99 -25.33 11.02
N SER A 165 22.40 -24.07 10.96
CA SER A 165 22.81 -23.27 12.10
C SER A 165 22.25 -21.85 11.98
N ASN A 166 21.96 -21.24 13.12
CA ASN A 166 21.60 -19.84 13.18
C ASN A 166 22.79 -18.95 12.82
N ASP A 167 22.52 -17.84 12.13
CA ASP A 167 23.45 -16.74 11.88
C ASP A 167 22.63 -15.45 11.83
N PHE A 168 22.55 -14.78 12.98
CA PHE A 168 21.67 -13.64 13.20
C PHE A 168 22.09 -12.41 12.41
N HIS A 169 23.40 -12.20 12.18
CA HIS A 169 23.90 -11.12 11.32
C HIS A 169 23.39 -11.27 9.88
N LEU A 170 23.26 -12.50 9.39
CA LEU A 170 22.66 -12.78 8.09
C LEU A 170 21.14 -12.99 8.14
N GLY A 171 20.51 -12.94 9.31
CA GLY A 171 19.08 -13.21 9.51
C GLY A 171 18.70 -14.67 9.22
N LYS A 172 19.65 -15.60 9.40
CA LYS A 172 19.47 -17.04 9.17
C LYS A 172 19.06 -17.72 10.46
N ILE A 173 17.96 -18.46 10.41
CA ILE A 173 17.37 -19.13 11.57
C ILE A 173 17.11 -20.57 11.18
N THR A 174 17.42 -21.50 12.07
CA THR A 174 17.18 -22.93 11.88
C THR A 174 15.70 -23.24 12.08
N TYR A 175 15.18 -24.14 11.25
CA TYR A 175 13.78 -24.56 11.34
C TYR A 175 13.50 -25.27 12.65
N GLN A 176 12.34 -24.96 13.22
CA GLN A 176 11.88 -25.54 14.46
C GLN A 176 10.66 -26.41 14.19
N ASN A 177 10.80 -27.72 14.40
CA ASN A 177 9.69 -28.65 14.23
C ASN A 177 8.51 -28.30 15.14
N VAL A 178 7.31 -28.39 14.56
CA VAL A 178 6.04 -28.17 15.25
C VAL A 178 5.26 -29.47 15.37
N MET A 179 4.61 -29.66 16.51
CA MET A 179 3.71 -30.78 16.79
C MET A 179 2.28 -30.39 16.48
N HIS A 180 1.47 -31.36 16.08
CA HIS A 180 0.06 -31.17 15.85
C HIS A 180 -0.73 -31.26 17.17
N GLY A 181 -1.57 -30.25 17.45
CA GLY A 181 -2.31 -30.14 18.71
C GLY A 181 -3.81 -30.45 18.62
N ASN A 182 -4.42 -30.36 17.43
CA ASN A 182 -5.88 -30.47 17.29
C ASN A 182 -6.31 -31.59 16.34
N ALA A 183 -6.53 -32.80 16.89
CA ALA A 183 -7.01 -33.98 16.15
C ALA A 183 -8.31 -33.80 15.36
N GLN A 184 -9.11 -32.75 15.65
CA GLN A 184 -10.38 -32.50 14.97
C GLN A 184 -10.21 -31.78 13.63
N ILE A 185 -9.09 -31.10 13.39
CA ILE A 185 -8.86 -30.40 12.11
C ILE A 185 -8.43 -31.44 11.08
N GLN A 186 -9.33 -31.78 10.16
CA GLN A 186 -9.09 -32.70 9.07
C GLN A 186 -8.82 -31.96 7.76
N GLY A 187 -8.05 -32.59 6.86
CA GLY A 187 -7.82 -32.05 5.52
C GLY A 187 -6.80 -32.87 4.73
N ASN A 188 -6.84 -32.77 3.41
CA ASN A 188 -6.02 -33.58 2.51
C ASN A 188 -4.54 -33.13 2.44
N GLY A 189 -4.14 -32.13 3.24
CA GLY A 189 -2.78 -31.59 3.22
C GLY A 189 -2.48 -30.74 1.99
N ILE A 190 -1.24 -30.84 1.50
CA ILE A 190 -0.69 -29.96 0.47
C ILE A 190 -0.70 -30.65 -0.89
N HIS A 191 -1.15 -29.91 -1.90
CA HIS A 191 -1.16 -30.35 -3.30
C HIS A 191 -0.27 -29.42 -4.11
N CYS A 192 0.69 -29.98 -4.83
CA CYS A 192 1.56 -29.25 -5.74
C CYS A 192 1.11 -29.52 -7.17
N ASN A 193 0.68 -28.47 -7.88
CA ASN A 193 0.31 -28.54 -9.28
C ASN A 193 1.44 -27.93 -10.12
N LEU A 194 2.10 -28.75 -10.94
CA LEU A 194 3.13 -28.30 -11.86
C LEU A 194 2.48 -27.93 -13.19
N LEU A 195 2.52 -26.65 -13.55
CA LEU A 195 2.07 -26.16 -14.84
C LEU A 195 3.27 -26.05 -15.79
N GLN A 196 3.31 -26.91 -16.80
CA GLN A 196 4.32 -26.83 -17.86
C GLN A 196 3.79 -25.98 -19.01
N ILE A 197 4.59 -24.99 -19.42
CA ILE A 197 4.24 -24.04 -20.46
C ILE A 197 5.37 -24.03 -21.50
N ASP A 198 5.03 -24.25 -22.76
CA ASP A 198 5.99 -24.32 -23.87
C ASP A 198 6.16 -22.96 -24.56
N THR A 199 6.54 -21.95 -23.78
CA THR A 199 6.89 -20.61 -24.28
C THR A 199 7.90 -19.95 -23.36
N ALA A 200 8.80 -19.17 -23.94
CA ALA A 200 9.77 -18.35 -23.20
C ALA A 200 9.23 -16.94 -22.89
N ASP A 201 8.04 -16.58 -23.37
CA ASP A 201 7.44 -15.28 -23.12
C ASP A 201 6.79 -15.22 -21.72
N ASN A 202 7.32 -14.36 -20.86
CA ASN A 202 6.85 -14.18 -19.48
C ASN A 202 5.37 -13.77 -19.39
N ARG A 203 4.84 -13.01 -20.35
CA ARG A 203 3.44 -12.59 -20.35
C ARG A 203 2.53 -13.76 -20.68
N GLU A 204 2.91 -14.56 -21.68
CA GLU A 204 2.16 -15.78 -22.01
C GLU A 204 2.17 -16.78 -20.85
N GLN A 205 3.31 -16.92 -20.16
CA GLN A 205 3.41 -17.75 -18.95
C GLN A 205 2.45 -17.26 -17.84
N SER A 206 2.48 -15.96 -17.55
CA SER A 206 1.61 -15.34 -16.52
C SER A 206 0.13 -15.49 -16.87
N GLN A 207 -0.23 -15.31 -18.15
CA GLN A 207 -1.58 -15.46 -18.67
C GLN A 207 -2.08 -16.91 -18.56
N ALA A 208 -1.21 -17.89 -18.83
CA ALA A 208 -1.53 -19.31 -18.73
C ALA A 208 -1.71 -19.74 -17.26
N GLU A 209 -0.83 -19.30 -16.35
CA GLU A 209 -0.99 -19.50 -14.90
C GLU A 209 -2.32 -18.91 -14.41
N ALA A 210 -2.60 -17.64 -14.74
CA ALA A 210 -3.84 -16.99 -14.39
C ALA A 210 -5.07 -17.76 -14.89
N THR A 211 -5.02 -18.29 -16.11
CA THR A 211 -6.11 -19.07 -16.69
C THR A 211 -6.30 -20.41 -15.97
N TYR A 212 -5.21 -21.10 -15.64
CA TYR A 212 -5.24 -22.34 -14.88
C TYR A 212 -5.86 -22.11 -13.50
N VAL A 213 -5.37 -21.10 -12.75
CA VAL A 213 -5.84 -20.77 -11.41
C VAL A 213 -7.32 -20.36 -11.43
N ALA A 214 -7.75 -19.51 -12.38
CA ALA A 214 -9.15 -19.09 -12.49
C ALA A 214 -10.10 -20.28 -12.73
N ASN A 215 -9.72 -21.22 -13.60
CA ASN A 215 -10.49 -22.45 -13.83
C ASN A 215 -10.51 -23.33 -12.57
N PHE A 216 -9.38 -23.50 -11.91
CA PHE A 216 -9.29 -24.27 -10.68
C PHE A 216 -10.19 -23.71 -9.58
N LEU A 217 -10.17 -22.39 -9.37
CA LEU A 217 -11.03 -21.71 -8.41
C LEU A 217 -12.51 -21.86 -8.74
N LYS A 218 -12.87 -21.81 -10.03
CA LYS A 218 -14.26 -22.01 -10.48
C LYS A 218 -14.77 -23.40 -10.14
N GLU A 219 -14.02 -24.45 -10.46
CA GLU A 219 -14.43 -25.81 -10.13
C GLU A 219 -14.40 -26.04 -8.61
N LEU A 220 -13.38 -25.54 -7.91
CA LEU A 220 -13.27 -25.67 -6.46
C LEU A 220 -14.45 -25.01 -5.73
N LYS A 221 -14.86 -23.79 -6.13
CA LYS A 221 -16.01 -23.11 -5.51
C LYS A 221 -17.34 -23.78 -5.85
N LYS A 222 -17.43 -24.43 -7.01
CA LYS A 222 -18.60 -25.22 -7.40
C LYS A 222 -18.72 -26.50 -6.55
N GLU A 223 -17.61 -27.18 -6.30
CA GLU A 223 -17.56 -28.38 -5.44
C GLU A 223 -17.72 -28.04 -3.95
N ARG A 224 -17.16 -26.91 -3.51
CA ARG A 224 -17.10 -26.49 -2.11
C ARG A 224 -17.55 -25.03 -1.93
N PRO A 225 -18.87 -24.76 -2.03
CA PRO A 225 -19.39 -23.39 -2.04
C PRO A 225 -19.24 -22.66 -0.70
N LEU A 226 -19.22 -23.41 0.42
CA LEU A 226 -19.14 -22.87 1.78
C LEU A 226 -17.70 -22.69 2.27
N ASP A 227 -16.70 -23.28 1.60
CA ASP A 227 -15.31 -23.15 2.00
C ASP A 227 -14.84 -21.70 1.84
N SER A 228 -14.10 -21.23 2.85
CA SER A 228 -13.34 -19.98 2.78
C SER A 228 -12.08 -20.21 1.96
N ILE A 229 -11.89 -19.46 0.88
CA ILE A 229 -10.76 -19.62 -0.04
C ILE A 229 -9.96 -18.32 -0.06
N ALA A 230 -8.64 -18.45 0.08
CA ALA A 230 -7.69 -17.35 -0.10
C ALA A 230 -6.65 -17.70 -1.18
N VAL A 231 -6.32 -16.72 -2.01
CA VAL A 231 -5.29 -16.78 -3.05
C VAL A 231 -4.18 -15.82 -2.66
N LEU A 232 -2.97 -16.35 -2.47
CA LEU A 232 -1.82 -15.60 -2.01
C LEU A 232 -0.75 -15.53 -3.09
N THR A 233 -0.24 -14.34 -3.35
CA THR A 233 0.90 -14.14 -4.25
C THR A 233 2.03 -13.40 -3.57
N ARG A 234 3.23 -13.48 -4.15
CA ARG A 234 4.39 -12.72 -3.68
C ARG A 234 4.28 -11.23 -4.01
N SER A 235 3.67 -10.88 -5.15
CA SER A 235 3.56 -9.50 -5.63
C SER A 235 2.16 -9.21 -6.14
N ARG A 236 1.75 -7.93 -6.08
CA ARG A 236 0.48 -7.45 -6.62
C ARG A 236 0.38 -7.67 -8.14
N ALA A 237 1.51 -7.61 -8.86
CA ALA A 237 1.54 -7.80 -10.31
C ALA A 237 0.93 -9.14 -10.75
N HIS A 238 1.20 -10.23 -10.02
CA HIS A 238 0.63 -11.54 -10.35
C HIS A 238 -0.89 -11.60 -10.12
N LEU A 239 -1.41 -10.82 -9.16
CA LEU A 239 -2.84 -10.74 -8.89
C LEU A 239 -3.57 -9.91 -9.96
N ASN A 240 -2.93 -8.87 -10.49
CA ASN A 240 -3.53 -8.00 -11.50
C ASN A 240 -3.97 -8.78 -12.75
N ASP A 241 -3.11 -9.66 -13.28
CA ASP A 241 -3.44 -10.47 -14.46
C ASP A 241 -4.57 -11.46 -14.17
N LEU A 242 -4.51 -12.14 -13.02
CA LEU A 242 -5.52 -13.10 -12.60
C LEU A 242 -6.89 -12.43 -12.38
N LEU A 243 -6.94 -11.33 -11.64
CA LEU A 243 -8.19 -10.63 -11.34
C LEU A 243 -8.77 -9.95 -12.59
N SER A 244 -7.93 -9.40 -13.47
CA SER A 244 -8.37 -8.85 -14.75
C SER A 244 -9.03 -9.94 -15.61
N LEU A 245 -8.44 -11.15 -15.63
CA LEU A 245 -9.02 -12.30 -16.32
C LEU A 245 -10.33 -12.76 -15.66
N ILE A 246 -10.39 -12.83 -14.33
CA ILE A 246 -11.59 -13.22 -13.59
C ILE A 246 -12.73 -12.24 -13.86
N ASN A 247 -12.49 -10.94 -13.73
CA ASN A 247 -13.51 -9.91 -14.00
C ASN A 247 -14.05 -9.99 -15.44
N LYS A 248 -13.18 -10.33 -16.41
CA LYS A 248 -13.56 -10.39 -17.82
C LYS A 248 -14.28 -11.69 -18.22
N LYS A 249 -13.88 -12.84 -17.66
CA LYS A 249 -14.32 -14.17 -18.14
C LYS A 249 -15.03 -15.04 -17.10
N TYR A 250 -14.92 -14.70 -15.81
CA TYR A 250 -15.39 -15.50 -14.68
C TYR A 250 -16.20 -14.65 -13.69
N SER A 251 -17.09 -13.79 -14.20
CA SER A 251 -17.90 -12.86 -13.42
C SER A 251 -18.83 -13.53 -12.39
N SER A 252 -19.03 -14.84 -12.48
CA SER A 252 -19.78 -15.62 -11.48
C SER A 252 -18.98 -15.93 -10.21
N LEU A 253 -17.66 -15.75 -10.19
CA LEU A 253 -16.85 -16.00 -9.00
C LEU A 253 -17.04 -14.87 -7.97
N PRO A 254 -17.37 -15.20 -6.71
CA PRO A 254 -17.35 -14.23 -5.63
C PRO A 254 -15.90 -13.87 -5.32
N ILE A 255 -15.49 -12.61 -5.47
CA ILE A 255 -14.11 -12.18 -5.24
C ILE A 255 -14.07 -10.99 -4.29
N GLU A 256 -13.02 -10.96 -3.48
CA GLU A 256 -12.65 -9.85 -2.61
C GLU A 256 -11.14 -9.62 -2.78
N ALA A 257 -10.78 -8.55 -3.47
CA ALA A 257 -9.42 -8.13 -3.74
C ALA A 257 -9.13 -6.87 -2.92
N ILE A 258 -8.17 -6.95 -2.00
CA ILE A 258 -7.85 -5.85 -1.07
C ILE A 258 -6.54 -5.18 -1.48
N GLU A 259 -6.58 -3.87 -1.74
CA GLU A 259 -5.44 -3.01 -2.12
C GLU A 259 -4.62 -3.54 -3.31
N ILE A 260 -5.31 -3.98 -4.36
CA ILE A 260 -4.65 -4.62 -5.52
C ILE A 260 -4.50 -3.67 -6.69
N PHE A 261 -5.57 -2.94 -7.05
CA PHE A 261 -5.57 -2.13 -8.26
C PHE A 261 -5.16 -0.68 -7.99
N PRO A 262 -4.06 -0.18 -8.58
CA PRO A 262 -3.67 1.21 -8.38
C PRO A 262 -4.77 2.18 -8.85
N VAL A 263 -5.15 3.13 -8.01
CA VAL A 263 -6.20 4.12 -8.35
C VAL A 263 -5.84 4.91 -9.61
N LYS A 264 -4.54 5.20 -9.81
CA LYS A 264 -4.01 5.92 -10.97
C LYS A 264 -4.23 5.25 -12.32
N GLU A 265 -4.56 3.96 -12.34
CA GLU A 265 -4.84 3.20 -13.57
C GLU A 265 -6.34 3.20 -13.92
N ASN A 266 -7.21 3.64 -13.01
CA ASN A 266 -8.64 3.75 -13.27
C ASN A 266 -8.95 4.95 -14.18
N GLN A 267 -9.62 4.71 -15.30
CA GLN A 267 -9.90 5.75 -16.30
C GLN A 267 -10.81 6.87 -15.76
N ALA A 268 -11.84 6.54 -14.98
CA ALA A 268 -12.73 7.56 -14.41
C ALA A 268 -11.97 8.49 -13.46
N PHE A 269 -11.02 7.93 -12.69
CA PHE A 269 -10.10 8.69 -11.84
C PHE A 269 -9.18 9.62 -12.65
N ILE A 270 -8.56 9.11 -13.72
CA ILE A 270 -7.69 9.90 -14.60
C ILE A 270 -8.47 11.06 -15.23
N ASP A 271 -9.72 10.81 -15.65
CA ASP A 271 -10.56 11.81 -16.30
C ASP A 271 -10.91 12.95 -15.34
N ILE A 272 -11.30 12.65 -14.09
CA ILE A 272 -11.62 13.69 -13.09
C ILE A 272 -10.37 14.43 -12.58
N LEU A 273 -9.23 13.74 -12.48
CA LEU A 273 -7.93 14.37 -12.20
C LEU A 273 -7.54 15.34 -13.32
N SER A 274 -7.75 14.94 -14.57
CA SER A 274 -7.47 15.78 -15.74
C SER A 274 -8.36 17.02 -15.76
N LEU A 275 -9.67 16.87 -15.47
CA LEU A 275 -10.59 17.99 -15.31
C LEU A 275 -10.09 18.95 -14.23
N THR A 276 -9.66 18.42 -13.10
CA THR A 276 -9.14 19.21 -11.97
C THR A 276 -7.88 19.97 -12.36
N LYS A 277 -6.88 19.33 -12.97
CA LYS A 277 -5.67 20.01 -13.47
C LYS A 277 -6.01 21.12 -14.45
N ALA A 278 -6.89 20.84 -15.42
CA ALA A 278 -7.33 21.80 -16.42
C ALA A 278 -7.98 23.03 -15.78
N LEU A 279 -8.84 22.84 -14.76
CA LEU A 279 -9.50 23.93 -14.05
C LEU A 279 -8.53 24.80 -13.23
N PHE A 280 -7.41 24.24 -12.76
CA PHE A 280 -6.43 24.98 -11.95
C PHE A 280 -5.26 25.54 -12.76
N ASN A 281 -5.03 25.04 -13.98
CA ASN A 281 -4.05 25.56 -14.92
C ASN A 281 -4.65 25.66 -16.34
N PHE A 282 -5.05 26.87 -16.74
CA PHE A 282 -5.61 27.13 -18.07
C PHE A 282 -4.63 26.96 -19.24
N ASP A 283 -3.33 26.86 -18.94
CA ASP A 283 -2.27 26.63 -19.93
C ASP A 283 -1.91 25.15 -20.09
N ASP A 284 -2.40 24.26 -19.21
CA ASP A 284 -2.15 22.82 -19.28
C ASP A 284 -2.95 22.16 -20.41
N LYS A 285 -2.45 22.29 -21.64
CA LYS A 285 -3.08 21.73 -22.84
C LYS A 285 -3.28 20.22 -22.74
N VAL A 286 -2.40 19.50 -22.03
CA VAL A 286 -2.52 18.05 -21.88
C VAL A 286 -3.75 17.71 -21.03
N ALA A 287 -3.90 18.36 -19.88
CA ALA A 287 -5.06 18.19 -19.02
C ALA A 287 -6.37 18.60 -19.72
N TRP A 288 -6.36 19.72 -20.47
CA TRP A 288 -7.52 20.14 -21.26
C TRP A 288 -7.87 19.13 -22.36
N MET A 289 -6.89 18.62 -23.12
CA MET A 289 -7.14 17.60 -24.15
C MET A 289 -7.69 16.32 -23.55
N ALA A 290 -7.14 15.83 -22.43
CA ALA A 290 -7.66 14.67 -21.72
C ALA A 290 -9.11 14.88 -21.26
N THR A 291 -9.41 16.02 -20.64
CA THR A 291 -10.76 16.40 -20.19
C THR A 291 -11.77 16.47 -21.35
N LEU A 292 -11.34 16.97 -22.52
CA LEU A 292 -12.17 17.07 -23.71
C LEU A 292 -12.35 15.72 -24.43
N ARG A 293 -11.45 14.76 -24.19
CA ARG A 293 -11.54 13.40 -24.72
C ARG A 293 -12.44 12.52 -23.86
N ALA A 294 -12.54 12.83 -22.57
CA ALA A 294 -13.33 12.11 -21.59
C ALA A 294 -14.80 12.00 -22.01
N PRO A 295 -15.53 10.97 -21.54
CA PRO A 295 -16.89 10.63 -22.01
C PRO A 295 -17.92 11.77 -22.00
N TRP A 296 -17.81 12.73 -21.08
CA TRP A 296 -18.73 13.88 -20.97
C TRP A 296 -18.57 14.95 -22.07
N VAL A 297 -17.46 14.97 -22.81
CA VAL A 297 -17.31 15.79 -24.03
C VAL A 297 -17.09 14.92 -25.27
N GLY A 298 -16.15 13.98 -25.23
CA GLY A 298 -15.90 13.01 -26.29
C GLY A 298 -15.46 13.62 -27.64
N LEU A 299 -14.55 14.60 -27.62
CA LEU A 299 -13.95 15.13 -28.84
C LEU A 299 -13.07 14.08 -29.54
N THR A 300 -13.03 14.16 -30.87
CA THR A 300 -12.26 13.23 -31.71
C THR A 300 -10.84 13.74 -31.98
N ASN A 301 -9.94 12.87 -32.43
CA ASN A 301 -8.58 13.26 -32.84
C ASN A 301 -8.60 14.31 -33.97
N ILE A 302 -9.60 14.25 -34.85
CA ILE A 302 -9.79 15.24 -35.93
C ILE A 302 -10.15 16.61 -35.34
N ASP A 303 -11.02 16.65 -34.32
CA ASP A 303 -11.36 17.89 -33.64
C ASP A 303 -10.16 18.46 -32.87
N PHE A 304 -9.33 17.60 -32.26
CA PHE A 304 -8.11 18.05 -31.60
C PHE A 304 -7.09 18.65 -32.55
N ALA A 305 -6.88 18.05 -33.73
CA ALA A 305 -6.01 18.64 -34.74
C ALA A 305 -6.46 20.06 -35.11
N LYS A 306 -7.77 20.26 -35.30
CA LYS A 306 -8.34 21.58 -35.62
C LYS A 306 -8.14 22.60 -34.50
N LEU A 307 -8.23 22.19 -33.24
CA LEU A 307 -8.11 23.09 -32.08
C LEU A 307 -6.65 23.39 -31.72
N PHE A 308 -5.77 22.39 -31.72
CA PHE A 308 -4.46 22.47 -31.05
C PHE A 308 -3.24 22.47 -31.99
N GLN A 309 -3.37 22.03 -33.24
CA GLN A 309 -2.22 21.84 -34.15
C GLN A 309 -1.53 23.15 -34.56
N THR A 310 -2.26 24.27 -34.66
CA THR A 310 -1.71 25.54 -35.14
C THR A 310 -1.75 26.66 -34.10
N THR A 311 -2.14 26.33 -32.87
CA THR A 311 -2.45 27.28 -31.79
C THR A 311 -1.48 27.17 -30.62
N HIS A 312 -0.23 26.79 -30.89
CA HIS A 312 0.78 26.56 -29.85
C HIS A 312 1.01 27.76 -28.92
N LYS A 313 0.80 29.00 -29.41
CA LYS A 313 0.97 30.25 -28.64
C LYS A 313 -0.24 30.70 -27.83
N LYS A 314 -1.42 30.09 -28.01
CA LYS A 314 -2.63 30.40 -27.24
C LYS A 314 -2.75 29.48 -26.03
N THR A 315 -3.37 29.97 -24.94
CA THR A 315 -3.76 29.13 -23.80
C THR A 315 -4.81 28.10 -24.26
N ALA A 316 -4.96 27.00 -23.53
CA ALA A 316 -6.00 26.02 -23.88
C ALA A 316 -7.38 26.67 -23.79
N TRP A 317 -7.63 27.48 -22.76
CA TRP A 317 -8.89 28.19 -22.58
C TRP A 317 -9.20 29.14 -23.74
N ASP A 318 -8.23 29.92 -24.23
CA ASP A 318 -8.45 30.83 -25.36
C ASP A 318 -8.82 30.09 -26.65
N ILE A 319 -8.19 28.93 -26.89
CA ILE A 319 -8.50 28.06 -28.03
C ILE A 319 -9.97 27.63 -27.99
N LEU A 320 -10.46 27.18 -26.83
CA LEU A 320 -11.85 26.71 -26.68
C LEU A 320 -12.88 27.84 -26.80
N ASN A 321 -12.45 29.10 -26.62
CA ASN A 321 -13.30 30.29 -26.75
C ASN A 321 -13.22 30.94 -28.15
N ASP A 322 -12.33 30.47 -29.03
CA ASP A 322 -12.17 31.02 -30.39
C ASP A 322 -13.30 30.52 -31.30
N LYS A 323 -14.25 31.42 -31.59
CA LYS A 323 -15.42 31.12 -32.44
C LYS A 323 -15.02 30.53 -33.80
N LYS A 324 -13.93 31.00 -34.43
CA LYS A 324 -13.52 30.51 -35.76
C LYS A 324 -13.10 29.05 -35.67
N LEU A 325 -12.30 28.71 -34.66
CA LEU A 325 -11.84 27.34 -34.44
C LEU A 325 -13.01 26.42 -34.08
N VAL A 326 -13.89 26.85 -33.17
CA VAL A 326 -15.06 26.05 -32.78
C VAL A 326 -15.98 25.79 -33.97
N THR A 327 -16.24 26.78 -34.83
CA THR A 327 -17.09 26.58 -36.03
C THR A 327 -16.51 25.62 -37.07
N SER A 328 -15.20 25.34 -37.01
CA SER A 328 -14.54 24.39 -37.91
C SER A 328 -14.74 22.93 -37.50
N LEU A 329 -15.21 22.67 -36.27
CA LEU A 329 -15.47 21.33 -35.73
C LEU A 329 -16.71 20.68 -36.33
N SER A 330 -16.91 19.38 -36.10
CA SER A 330 -18.17 18.72 -36.47
C SER A 330 -19.36 19.35 -35.71
N LYS A 331 -20.57 19.32 -36.28
CA LYS A 331 -21.78 19.87 -35.61
C LYS A 331 -21.99 19.31 -34.20
N ASN A 332 -21.75 18.01 -34.02
CA ASN A 332 -21.87 17.36 -32.72
C ASN A 332 -20.80 17.85 -31.73
N SER A 333 -19.53 17.91 -32.16
CA SER A 333 -18.43 18.44 -31.35
C SER A 333 -18.62 19.91 -30.98
N GLN A 334 -19.21 20.73 -31.87
CA GLN A 334 -19.58 22.11 -31.56
C GLN A 334 -20.59 22.20 -30.42
N VAL A 335 -21.66 21.39 -30.46
CA VAL A 335 -22.69 21.38 -29.41
C VAL A 335 -22.10 20.97 -28.06
N ARG A 336 -21.34 19.87 -28.03
CA ARG A 336 -20.74 19.33 -26.80
C ARG A 336 -19.70 20.29 -26.22
N LEU A 337 -18.81 20.85 -27.04
CA LEU A 337 -17.82 21.82 -26.59
C LEU A 337 -18.47 23.12 -26.11
N THR A 338 -19.52 23.59 -26.77
CA THR A 338 -20.25 24.80 -26.36
C THR A 338 -20.93 24.61 -25.00
N HIS A 339 -21.56 23.45 -24.76
CA HIS A 339 -22.10 23.10 -23.46
C HIS A 339 -21.01 23.06 -22.39
N PHE A 340 -19.91 22.37 -22.67
CA PHE A 340 -18.77 22.26 -21.76
C PHE A 340 -18.21 23.64 -21.35
N VAL A 341 -17.89 24.50 -22.33
CA VAL A 341 -17.37 25.86 -22.08
C VAL A 341 -18.39 26.70 -21.29
N LYS A 342 -19.68 26.56 -21.56
CA LYS A 342 -20.76 27.25 -20.83
C LYS A 342 -20.81 26.81 -19.36
N VAL A 343 -20.69 25.52 -19.08
CA VAL A 343 -20.65 24.98 -17.70
C VAL A 343 -19.42 25.52 -16.97
N ILE A 344 -18.23 25.40 -17.55
CA ILE A 344 -17.00 25.90 -16.90
C ILE A 344 -17.12 27.40 -16.61
N ARG A 345 -17.50 28.22 -17.61
CA ARG A 345 -17.60 29.68 -17.45
C ARG A 345 -18.57 30.08 -16.33
N ARG A 346 -19.71 29.40 -16.21
CA ARG A 346 -20.67 29.66 -15.12
C ARG A 346 -20.08 29.35 -13.76
N ASN A 347 -19.37 28.22 -13.64
CA ASN A 347 -18.82 27.78 -12.37
C ASN A 347 -17.61 28.61 -11.93
N LEU A 348 -16.83 29.17 -12.86
CA LEU A 348 -15.70 30.05 -12.52
C LEU A 348 -16.09 31.25 -11.64
N ASN A 349 -17.34 31.73 -11.72
CA ASN A 349 -17.86 32.79 -10.84
C ASN A 349 -17.97 32.37 -9.37
N PHE A 350 -18.00 31.06 -9.09
CA PHE A 350 -18.06 30.48 -7.75
C PHE A 350 -16.69 30.03 -7.25
N ARG A 351 -15.64 30.15 -8.08
CA ARG A 351 -14.26 29.94 -7.63
C ARG A 351 -13.97 30.87 -6.45
N SER A 352 -13.23 30.40 -5.45
CA SER A 352 -12.98 31.07 -4.16
C SER A 352 -14.17 31.21 -3.20
N ARG A 353 -15.37 30.75 -3.57
CA ARG A 353 -16.57 30.79 -2.70
C ARG A 353 -16.99 29.43 -2.17
N LEU A 354 -16.51 28.36 -2.79
CA LEU A 354 -16.76 26.97 -2.43
C LEU A 354 -15.41 26.28 -2.18
N SER A 355 -15.41 25.19 -1.41
CA SER A 355 -14.23 24.33 -1.34
C SER A 355 -13.91 23.75 -2.72
N ASN A 356 -12.63 23.41 -2.94
CA ASN A 356 -12.21 22.87 -4.24
C ASN A 356 -12.97 21.57 -4.57
N ARG A 357 -13.24 20.72 -3.56
CA ARG A 357 -14.09 19.54 -3.68
C ARG A 357 -15.43 19.86 -4.33
N PHE A 358 -16.23 20.73 -3.71
CA PHE A 358 -17.56 21.07 -4.20
C PHE A 358 -17.50 21.80 -5.56
N PHE A 359 -16.49 22.63 -5.77
CA PHE A 359 -16.30 23.33 -7.05
C PHE A 359 -16.08 22.35 -8.21
N ILE A 360 -15.21 21.35 -8.04
CA ILE A 360 -14.93 20.33 -9.06
C ILE A 360 -16.13 19.40 -9.23
N GLU A 361 -16.71 18.93 -8.14
CA GLU A 361 -17.86 18.02 -8.16
C GLU A 361 -19.06 18.66 -8.88
N ALA A 362 -19.37 19.93 -8.58
CA ALA A 362 -20.47 20.65 -9.21
C ALA A 362 -20.27 20.78 -10.73
N ILE A 363 -19.05 21.03 -11.20
CA ILE A 363 -18.72 21.07 -12.62
C ILE A 363 -18.91 19.69 -13.24
N TRP A 364 -18.32 18.66 -12.65
CA TRP A 364 -18.40 17.29 -13.16
C TRP A 364 -19.86 16.81 -13.27
N ARG A 365 -20.69 17.07 -12.25
CA ARG A 365 -22.13 16.76 -12.28
C ARG A 365 -22.89 17.54 -13.37
N GLN A 366 -22.60 18.83 -13.55
CA GLN A 366 -23.24 19.65 -14.61
C GLN A 366 -22.82 19.25 -16.04
N LEU A 367 -21.66 18.60 -16.17
CA LEU A 367 -21.23 17.95 -17.41
C LEU A 367 -21.87 16.57 -17.60
N SER A 368 -22.80 16.18 -16.72
CA SER A 368 -23.42 14.85 -16.69
C SER A 368 -22.44 13.71 -16.40
N GLY A 369 -21.31 14.01 -15.75
CA GLY A 369 -20.25 13.06 -15.42
C GLY A 369 -20.73 11.71 -14.84
N PRO A 370 -21.62 11.68 -13.83
CA PRO A 370 -22.15 10.43 -13.27
C PRO A 370 -22.79 9.51 -14.31
N TYR A 371 -23.50 10.08 -15.31
CA TYR A 371 -24.15 9.31 -16.37
C TYR A 371 -23.19 8.81 -17.45
N THR A 372 -21.91 9.17 -17.36
CA THR A 372 -20.88 8.77 -18.31
C THR A 372 -19.94 7.69 -17.77
N LEU A 373 -20.10 7.31 -16.49
CA LEU A 373 -19.37 6.19 -15.91
C LEU A 373 -19.83 4.88 -16.56
N ILE A 374 -18.87 4.02 -16.89
CA ILE A 374 -19.14 2.74 -17.56
C ILE A 374 -19.52 1.68 -16.52
N ASN A 375 -18.86 1.70 -15.36
CA ASN A 375 -19.09 0.73 -14.29
C ASN A 375 -19.64 1.42 -13.05
N GLU A 376 -20.61 0.79 -12.37
CA GLU A 376 -21.13 1.30 -11.09
C GLU A 376 -20.03 1.36 -10.01
N SER A 377 -19.00 0.52 -10.12
CA SER A 377 -17.81 0.52 -9.26
C SER A 377 -16.94 1.76 -9.39
N ASP A 378 -17.15 2.61 -10.39
CA ASP A 378 -16.36 3.84 -10.57
C ASP A 378 -16.87 4.99 -9.68
N ASN A 379 -18.09 4.91 -9.14
CA ASN A 379 -18.64 5.98 -8.30
C ASN A 379 -17.85 6.18 -6.99
N PRO A 380 -17.52 5.12 -6.20
CA PRO A 380 -16.64 5.25 -5.04
C PRO A 380 -15.23 5.78 -5.39
N VAL A 381 -14.75 5.55 -6.61
CA VAL A 381 -13.45 6.03 -7.08
C VAL A 381 -13.46 7.56 -7.23
N ILE A 382 -14.57 8.11 -7.74
CA ILE A 382 -14.78 9.56 -7.82
C ILE A 382 -14.89 10.18 -6.42
N ASP A 383 -15.59 9.53 -5.49
CA ASP A 383 -15.69 10.01 -4.11
C ASP A 383 -14.31 10.04 -3.42
N LEU A 384 -13.51 8.97 -3.57
CA LEU A 384 -12.12 8.94 -3.10
C LEU A 384 -11.30 10.10 -3.67
N PHE A 385 -11.40 10.36 -4.98
CA PHE A 385 -10.71 11.49 -5.59
C PHE A 385 -11.11 12.83 -4.95
N LEU A 386 -12.41 13.05 -4.77
CA LEU A 386 -12.94 14.28 -4.19
C LEU A 386 -12.52 14.48 -2.73
N GLU A 387 -12.39 13.40 -1.96
CA GLU A 387 -11.82 13.41 -0.61
C GLU A 387 -10.33 13.77 -0.60
N LEU A 388 -9.54 13.18 -1.51
CA LEU A 388 -8.13 13.53 -1.66
C LEU A 388 -7.97 15.02 -2.02
N VAL A 389 -8.79 15.54 -2.94
CA VAL A 389 -8.76 16.97 -3.27
C VAL A 389 -9.06 17.84 -2.06
N ASP A 390 -10.04 17.48 -1.24
CA ASP A 390 -10.38 18.23 -0.04
C ASP A 390 -9.21 18.24 0.96
N LYS A 391 -8.60 17.06 1.18
CA LYS A 391 -7.44 16.87 2.06
C LYS A 391 -6.20 17.67 1.63
N TYR A 392 -5.93 17.75 0.32
CA TYR A 392 -4.73 18.42 -0.22
C TYR A 392 -5.01 19.84 -0.76
N SER A 393 -6.17 20.41 -0.44
CA SER A 393 -6.47 21.81 -0.71
C SER A 393 -5.73 22.72 0.27
N LYS A 394 -4.86 23.60 -0.25
CA LYS A 394 -4.15 24.62 0.54
C LYS A 394 -5.00 25.84 0.82
N SER A 395 -5.93 26.16 -0.09
CA SER A 395 -6.88 27.26 0.01
C SER A 395 -8.07 27.01 -0.92
N LEU A 396 -9.07 27.89 -0.90
CA LEU A 396 -10.23 27.85 -1.82
C LEU A 396 -9.86 28.08 -3.31
N ILE A 397 -8.60 28.32 -3.62
CA ILE A 397 -8.12 28.56 -5.00
C ILE A 397 -6.89 27.73 -5.37
N SER A 398 -6.34 26.93 -4.45
CA SER A 398 -5.12 26.16 -4.68
C SER A 398 -5.17 24.75 -4.09
N ILE A 399 -4.63 23.82 -4.87
CA ILE A 399 -4.43 22.41 -4.51
C ILE A 399 -2.93 22.13 -4.56
N ASP A 400 -2.41 21.37 -3.59
CA ASP A 400 -1.04 20.85 -3.64
C ASP A 400 -0.96 19.65 -4.57
N PHE A 401 -0.85 19.90 -5.88
CA PHE A 401 -0.80 18.82 -6.88
C PHE A 401 0.39 17.87 -6.70
N VAL A 402 1.53 18.36 -6.20
CA VAL A 402 2.71 17.51 -5.97
C VAL A 402 2.41 16.48 -4.88
N THR A 403 1.88 16.92 -3.75
CA THR A 403 1.53 16.01 -2.66
C THR A 403 0.33 15.13 -3.01
N LEU A 404 -0.66 15.68 -3.71
CA LEU A 404 -1.83 14.93 -4.19
C LEU A 404 -1.41 13.79 -5.12
N GLU A 405 -0.58 14.06 -6.13
CA GLU A 405 -0.10 13.04 -7.07
C GLU A 405 0.73 11.97 -6.38
N HIS A 406 1.60 12.36 -5.44
CA HIS A 406 2.36 11.40 -4.66
C HIS A 406 1.44 10.50 -3.82
N GLN A 407 0.39 11.06 -3.21
CA GLN A 407 -0.58 10.25 -2.48
C GLN A 407 -1.32 9.28 -3.42
N ILE A 408 -1.76 9.76 -4.58
CA ILE A 408 -2.45 8.93 -5.59
C ILE A 408 -1.62 7.71 -6.00
N GLU A 409 -0.28 7.81 -6.02
CA GLU A 409 0.59 6.67 -6.30
C GLU A 409 0.54 5.57 -5.24
N GLN A 410 0.17 5.92 -4.01
CA GLN A 410 0.06 5.01 -2.87
C GLN A 410 -1.36 4.47 -2.66
N GLU A 411 -2.36 5.03 -3.33
CA GLU A 411 -3.75 4.61 -3.18
C GLU A 411 -4.09 3.43 -4.08
N TYR A 412 -4.75 2.43 -3.51
CA TYR A 412 -5.21 1.23 -4.20
C TYR A 412 -6.71 1.03 -3.98
N LEU A 413 -7.38 0.49 -5.01
CA LEU A 413 -8.79 0.15 -4.98
C LEU A 413 -9.00 -1.27 -4.45
N ASN A 414 -10.07 -1.40 -3.68
CA ASN A 414 -10.63 -2.68 -3.29
C ASN A 414 -11.69 -3.09 -4.32
N THR A 415 -11.71 -4.36 -4.69
CA THR A 415 -12.74 -4.91 -5.56
C THR A 415 -13.47 -6.03 -4.84
N THR A 416 -14.74 -5.80 -4.50
CA THR A 416 -15.58 -6.79 -3.84
C THR A 416 -16.81 -7.04 -4.70
N THR A 417 -17.12 -8.30 -5.00
CA THR A 417 -18.42 -8.65 -5.57
C THR A 417 -19.42 -8.85 -4.42
N HIS A 418 -20.66 -8.37 -4.58
CA HIS A 418 -21.72 -8.43 -3.55
C HIS A 418 -22.25 -9.84 -3.23
N LEU A 419 -21.48 -10.89 -3.54
CA LEU A 419 -21.85 -12.28 -3.35
C LEU A 419 -21.39 -12.80 -1.98
N SER A 420 -22.19 -13.66 -1.36
CA SER A 420 -21.83 -14.30 -0.09
C SER A 420 -20.63 -15.23 -0.23
N ASN A 421 -19.73 -15.21 0.75
CA ASN A 421 -18.51 -16.03 0.84
C ASN A 421 -17.42 -15.77 -0.24
N PRO A 422 -16.78 -14.57 -0.19
CA PRO A 422 -15.49 -14.21 -0.77
C PRO A 422 -14.51 -15.30 -1.22
N ILE A 423 -13.95 -15.26 -2.42
CA ILE A 423 -12.55 -15.69 -2.61
C ILE A 423 -11.67 -14.47 -2.33
N LYS A 424 -10.82 -14.55 -1.31
CA LYS A 424 -9.94 -13.45 -0.91
C LYS A 424 -8.63 -13.48 -1.69
N PHE A 425 -8.25 -12.36 -2.29
CA PHE A 425 -6.98 -12.20 -3.01
C PHE A 425 -6.11 -11.22 -2.24
N LEU A 426 -4.91 -11.68 -1.85
CA LEU A 426 -4.00 -10.96 -0.96
C LEU A 426 -2.55 -11.22 -1.35
N THR A 427 -1.66 -10.32 -0.99
CA THR A 427 -0.23 -10.64 -0.99
C THR A 427 0.14 -11.40 0.29
N ILE A 428 1.18 -12.23 0.24
CA ILE A 428 1.66 -12.99 1.43
C ILE A 428 1.94 -12.04 2.61
N GLN A 429 2.54 -10.86 2.35
CA GLN A 429 2.82 -9.86 3.39
C GLN A 429 1.54 -9.31 4.05
N MET A 430 0.50 -9.06 3.25
CA MET A 430 -0.77 -8.54 3.74
C MET A 430 -1.54 -9.59 4.57
N LEU A 431 -1.45 -10.88 4.19
CA LEU A 431 -2.04 -11.93 5.01
C LEU A 431 -1.38 -11.99 6.38
N VAL A 432 -0.05 -11.87 6.46
CA VAL A 432 0.63 -11.78 7.75
C VAL A 432 0.03 -10.62 8.54
N LEU A 433 -0.03 -9.41 7.97
CA LEU A 433 -0.63 -8.25 8.65
C LEU A 433 -2.07 -8.46 9.13
N LEU A 434 -2.91 -9.15 8.34
CA LEU A 434 -4.32 -9.40 8.66
C LEU A 434 -4.55 -10.51 9.68
N LEU A 435 -3.60 -11.42 9.85
CA LEU A 435 -3.67 -12.45 10.91
C LEU A 435 -3.25 -11.90 12.29
N LEU A 436 -2.74 -10.65 12.33
CA LEU A 436 -2.27 -9.95 13.54
C LEU A 436 -3.35 -9.06 14.18
N ILE A 437 -4.47 -8.84 13.50
CA ILE A 437 -5.64 -8.09 13.98
C ILE A 437 -6.76 -9.10 14.23
#